data_AF-A0A8H4EQJ5-F1
#
_entry.id   AF-A0A8H4EQJ5-F1
#
_cell.length_a   1.000
_cell.length_b   1.000
_cell.length_c   1.000
_cell.angle_alpha   90.00
_cell.angle_beta   90.00
_cell.angle_gamma   90.00
#
_symmetry.space_group_name_H-M   'P 1'
#
loop_
_entity.id
_entity.type
_entity.pdbx_description
1 polymer ?
#
loop_
_entity_poly.entity_id
_entity_poly.type
_entity_poly.pdbx_seq_one_letter_code
_entity_poly.pdbx_strand_id
1 'polypeptide(L)'
;MSNIDLFEFGQKFKYASFKNKEKIGKGRFGVMYKAYLKDINQIVALKTLFYYDETSLDDLLKKVKYKIKHDNIIKFLGISQGILIFIKWINICP
;
A
#
# COMPACT_ATOMS: atom_id res chain seq x y z
N MET A 1 11.39 -21.82 3.54
CA MET A 1 10.67 -20.95 2.59
C MET A 1 9.21 -20.92 2.99
N SER A 2 8.81 -19.91 3.77
CA SER A 2 7.38 -19.67 4.02
C SER A 2 6.82 -19.01 2.78
N ASN A 3 6.03 -19.78 2.02
CA ASN A 3 5.21 -19.26 0.93
C ASN A 3 4.06 -18.48 1.59
N ILE A 4 4.35 -17.26 2.03
CA ILE A 4 3.35 -16.39 2.63
C ILE A 4 2.40 -15.99 1.52
N ASP A 5 1.17 -16.46 1.65
CA ASP A 5 0.15 -16.09 0.69
C ASP A 5 -0.19 -14.62 0.93
N LEU A 6 0.20 -13.75 -0.01
CA LEU A 6 -0.06 -12.31 0.06
C LEU A 6 -1.56 -12.00 0.26
N PHE A 7 -2.44 -12.96 -0.05
CA PHE A 7 -3.87 -12.94 0.25
C PHE A 7 -4.20 -12.84 1.75
N GLU A 8 -3.35 -13.32 2.66
CA GLU A 8 -3.55 -13.16 4.11
C GLU A 8 -3.35 -11.73 4.62
N PHE A 9 -2.64 -10.89 3.84
CA PHE A 9 -2.25 -9.54 4.28
C PHE A 9 -3.16 -8.44 3.74
N GLY A 10 -3.83 -8.66 2.61
CA GLY A 10 -4.79 -7.70 2.04
C GLY A 10 -5.31 -8.13 0.68
N GLN A 11 -6.20 -7.32 0.11
CA GLN A 11 -6.79 -7.60 -1.21
C GLN A 11 -5.79 -7.33 -2.33
N LYS A 12 -5.76 -8.22 -3.35
CA LYS A 12 -5.02 -7.98 -4.58
C LYS A 12 -5.87 -7.13 -5.52
N PHE A 13 -5.37 -5.97 -5.91
CA PHE A 13 -6.03 -5.10 -6.88
C PHE A 13 -5.28 -5.12 -8.22
N LYS A 14 -6.02 -5.03 -9.32
CA LYS A 14 -5.41 -4.85 -10.64
C LYS A 14 -4.90 -3.43 -10.77
N TYR A 15 -3.67 -3.26 -11.28
CA TYR A 15 -3.08 -1.92 -11.43
C TYR A 15 -3.92 -1.00 -12.35
N ALA A 16 -4.66 -1.60 -13.29
CA ALA A 16 -5.59 -0.90 -14.18
C ALA A 16 -6.82 -0.30 -13.49
N SER A 17 -7.18 -0.78 -12.29
CA SER A 17 -8.29 -0.29 -11.48
C SER A 17 -8.01 1.09 -10.87
N PHE A 18 -6.74 1.51 -10.81
CA PHE A 18 -6.34 2.82 -10.32
C PHE A 18 -6.37 3.87 -11.44
N LYS A 19 -7.25 4.85 -11.30
CA LYS A 19 -7.42 6.00 -12.19
C LYS A 19 -6.85 7.27 -11.57
N ASN A 20 -6.57 8.27 -12.40
CA ASN A 20 -6.13 9.62 -11.99
C ASN A 20 -4.95 9.57 -11.00
N LYS A 21 -3.91 8.80 -11.37
CA LYS A 21 -2.70 8.64 -10.56
C LYS A 21 -1.91 9.94 -10.56
N GLU A 22 -1.88 10.60 -9.42
CA GLU A 22 -1.18 11.86 -9.20
C GLU A 22 -0.03 11.62 -8.22
N LYS A 23 1.20 12.01 -8.58
CA LYS A 23 2.34 11.92 -7.67
C LYS A 23 2.22 12.99 -6.59
N ILE A 24 2.19 12.56 -5.33
CA ILE A 24 1.99 13.45 -4.16
C ILE A 24 3.26 13.60 -3.32
N GLY A 25 4.25 12.72 -3.49
CA GLY A 25 5.51 12.84 -2.77
C GLY A 25 6.51 11.75 -3.13
N LYS A 26 7.79 11.98 -2.86
CA LYS A 26 8.85 10.98 -2.96
C LYS A 26 9.61 10.95 -1.64
N GLY A 27 9.64 9.81 -0.99
CA GLY A 27 10.44 9.56 0.19
C GLY A 27 11.62 8.65 -0.12
N ARG A 28 12.42 8.36 0.92
CA ARG A 28 13.54 7.41 0.85
C ARG A 28 13.12 6.01 0.41
N PHE A 29 11.90 5.61 0.73
CA PHE A 29 11.40 4.26 0.52
C PHE A 29 10.47 4.12 -0.70
N GLY A 30 10.36 5.14 -1.55
CA GLY A 30 9.44 5.09 -2.68
C GLY A 30 8.77 6.39 -3.06
N VAL A 31 7.87 6.30 -4.02
CA VAL A 31 7.00 7.40 -4.47
C VAL A 31 5.60 7.11 -3.99
N MET A 32 4.93 8.16 -3.53
CA MET A 32 3.54 8.09 -3.15
C MET A 32 2.69 8.76 -4.21
N TYR A 33 1.62 8.09 -4.59
CA TYR A 33 0.62 8.58 -5.52
C TYR A 33 -0.75 8.61 -4.85
N LYS A 34 -1.55 9.62 -5.18
CA LYS A 34 -2.99 9.63 -4.94
C LYS A 34 -3.65 9.02 -6.17
N ALA A 35 -4.61 8.13 -5.98
CA ALA A 35 -5.36 7.53 -7.09
C ALA A 35 -6.79 7.23 -6.71
N TYR A 36 -7.66 7.18 -7.71
CA TYR A 36 -9.02 6.69 -7.57
C TYR A 36 -9.07 5.19 -7.82
N LEU A 37 -9.51 4.41 -6.84
CA LEU A 37 -9.69 2.96 -6.99
C LEU A 37 -11.14 2.66 -7.38
N LYS A 38 -11.34 2.23 -8.63
CA LYS A 38 -12.67 1.95 -9.19
C LYS A 38 -13.40 0.83 -8.42
N ASP A 39 -12.67 -0.20 -7.99
CA ASP A 39 -13.24 -1.42 -7.42
C ASP A 39 -14.02 -1.17 -6.11
N ILE A 40 -13.61 -0.15 -5.34
CA ILE A 40 -14.27 0.24 -4.08
C ILE A 40 -14.77 1.69 -4.08
N ASN A 41 -14.72 2.36 -5.24
CA ASN A 41 -15.21 3.73 -5.41
C ASN A 41 -14.59 4.75 -4.41
N GLN A 42 -13.28 4.66 -4.16
CA GLN A 42 -12.60 5.47 -3.12
C GLN A 42 -11.24 6.02 -3.58
N ILE A 43 -10.84 7.16 -3.01
CA ILE A 43 -9.48 7.70 -3.14
C ILE A 43 -8.54 6.93 -2.21
N VAL A 44 -7.43 6.46 -2.77
CA VAL A 44 -6.40 5.70 -2.06
C VAL A 44 -5.02 6.33 -2.24
N ALA A 45 -4.12 6.05 -1.30
CA ALA A 45 -2.71 6.32 -1.43
C ALA A 45 -1.99 5.05 -1.91
N LEU A 46 -1.23 5.18 -3.00
CA LEU A 46 -0.39 4.14 -3.57
C LEU A 46 1.06 4.46 -3.21
N LYS A 47 1.69 3.60 -2.42
CA LYS A 47 3.12 3.71 -2.12
C LYS A 47 3.87 2.68 -2.95
N THR A 48 4.59 3.16 -3.96
CA THR A 48 5.60 2.31 -4.59
C THR A 48 6.69 2.08 -3.56
N LEU A 49 7.25 0.89 -3.56
CA LEU A 49 8.48 0.64 -2.82
C LEU A 49 9.64 0.81 -3.83
N PHE A 50 10.84 1.11 -3.37
CA PHE A 50 12.05 1.04 -4.22
C PHE A 50 12.91 -0.08 -3.65
N TYR A 51 13.36 -1.01 -4.51
CA TYR A 51 14.26 -2.13 -4.17
C TYR A 51 13.76 -3.04 -3.03
N TYR A 52 12.92 -4.01 -3.36
CA TYR A 52 12.40 -4.98 -2.41
C TYR A 52 12.43 -6.35 -3.07
N ASP A 53 13.21 -7.26 -2.48
CA ASP A 53 13.12 -8.69 -2.70
C ASP A 53 11.90 -9.25 -1.95
N GLU A 54 11.54 -10.51 -2.24
CA GLU A 54 10.39 -11.16 -1.62
C GLU A 54 10.50 -11.18 -0.09
N THR A 55 11.71 -11.35 0.45
CA THR A 55 11.97 -11.35 1.89
C THR A 55 11.71 -9.98 2.53
N SER A 56 12.11 -8.89 1.88
CA SER A 56 11.84 -7.52 2.35
C SER A 56 10.35 -7.17 2.30
N LEU A 57 9.62 -7.71 1.32
CA LEU A 57 8.17 -7.53 1.21
C LEU A 57 7.46 -8.21 2.40
N ASP A 58 7.85 -9.43 2.75
CA ASP A 58 7.28 -10.18 3.88
C ASP A 58 7.45 -9.43 5.21
N ASP A 59 8.67 -8.96 5.49
CA ASP A 59 8.95 -8.20 6.71
C ASP A 59 8.19 -6.87 6.76
N LEU A 60 8.02 -6.23 5.60
CA LEU A 60 7.23 -5.02 5.50
C LEU A 60 5.75 -5.31 5.77
N LEU A 61 5.18 -6.35 5.18
CA LEU A 61 3.79 -6.74 5.38
C LEU A 61 3.49 -7.12 6.83
N LYS A 62 4.41 -7.84 7.48
CA LYS A 62 4.36 -8.09 8.93
C LYS A 62 4.32 -6.77 9.70
N LYS A 63 5.26 -5.86 9.46
CA LYS A 63 5.32 -4.55 10.15
C LYS A 63 4.04 -3.73 9.92
N VAL A 64 3.50 -3.74 8.70
CA VAL A 64 2.25 -3.07 8.35
C VAL A 64 1.09 -3.66 9.17
N LYS A 65 0.94 -5.00 9.20
CA LYS A 65 -0.11 -5.70 9.98
C LYS A 65 -0.11 -5.31 11.46
N TYR A 66 1.07 -5.24 12.09
CA TYR A 66 1.17 -4.87 13.51
C TYR A 66 0.90 -3.38 13.79
N LYS A 67 1.20 -2.49 12.84
CA LYS A 67 1.02 -1.05 13.03
C LYS A 67 -0.41 -0.57 12.84
N ILE A 68 -1.31 -1.30 12.17
CA ILE A 68 -2.66 -0.81 11.83
C ILE A 68 -3.68 -0.89 13.00
N LYS A 69 -3.30 -1.41 14.17
CA LYS A 69 -4.20 -1.56 15.33
C LYS A 69 -4.42 -0.27 16.14
N HIS A 70 -4.77 0.85 15.49
CA HIS A 70 -5.24 2.05 16.19
C HIS A 70 -6.12 2.92 15.28
N ASP A 71 -7.14 3.58 15.85
CA ASP A 71 -8.20 4.31 15.10
C ASP A 71 -7.71 5.50 14.24
N ASN A 72 -6.47 5.95 14.47
CA ASN A 72 -5.83 7.06 13.75
C ASN A 72 -4.75 6.59 12.76
N ILE A 73 -4.61 5.27 12.54
CA ILE A 73 -3.56 4.72 11.68
C ILE A 73 -4.12 4.38 10.31
N ILE A 74 -3.34 4.75 9.30
CA ILE A 74 -3.55 4.47 7.88
C ILE A 74 -3.98 3.02 7.68
N LYS A 75 -5.17 2.81 7.09
CA LYS A 75 -5.71 1.46 6.88
C LYS A 75 -5.08 0.86 5.64
N PHE A 76 -4.30 -0.20 5.79
CA PHE A 76 -3.82 -0.98 4.66
C PHE A 76 -4.98 -1.71 3.98
N LEU A 77 -5.06 -1.59 2.66
CA LEU A 77 -6.04 -2.28 1.83
C LEU A 77 -5.49 -3.55 1.20
N GLY A 78 -4.22 -3.49 0.77
CA GLY A 78 -3.59 -4.59 0.04
C GLY A 78 -2.54 -4.11 -0.93
N ILE A 79 -2.32 -4.90 -1.98
CA ILE A 79 -1.19 -4.73 -2.90
C ILE A 79 -1.59 -4.83 -4.38
N SER A 80 -0.78 -4.20 -5.25
CA SER A 80 -0.89 -4.33 -6.70
C SER A 80 0.48 -4.25 -7.36
N GLN A 81 0.95 -5.31 -8.02
CA GLN A 81 2.26 -5.34 -8.68
C GLN A 81 3.42 -4.82 -7.79
N GLY A 82 3.43 -5.20 -6.51
CA GLY A 82 4.43 -4.73 -5.54
C GLY A 82 4.20 -3.31 -4.99
N ILE A 83 3.08 -2.67 -5.30
CA ILE A 83 2.69 -1.36 -4.76
C ILE A 83 1.74 -1.58 -3.60
N LEU A 84 1.99 -0.90 -2.48
CA LEU A 84 1.14 -0.94 -1.30
C LEU A 84 -0.01 0.07 -1.43
N ILE A 85 -1.20 -0.33 -1.00
CA ILE A 85 -2.43 0.46 -1.12
C ILE A 85 -2.97 0.76 0.26
N PHE A 86 -3.31 2.02 0.50
CA PHE A 86 -3.78 2.51 1.79
C PHE A 86 -5.03 3.40 1.66
N ILE A 87 -5.93 3.31 2.65
CA ILE A 87 -7.07 4.22 2.89
C ILE A 87 -6.75 5.14 4.07
N LYS A 88 -7.26 6.38 3.97
CA LYS A 88 -7.22 7.47 4.96
C LYS A 88 -5.87 8.19 4.99
N TRP A 89 -5.96 9.48 4.69
CA TRP A 89 -4.88 10.44 4.52
C TRP A 89 -4.74 11.22 5.83
N ILE A 90 -4.25 10.58 6.89
CA ILE A 90 -3.87 11.29 8.11
C ILE A 90 -2.38 11.03 8.30
N ASN A 91 -1.59 12.04 7.99
CA ASN A 91 -0.17 12.19 8.36
C ASN A 91 0.84 11.21 7.72
N ILE A 92 0.74 10.91 6.42
CA ILE A 92 1.94 10.42 5.73
C ILE A 92 2.76 11.63 5.28
N CYS A 93 3.73 11.95 6.14
CA CYS A 93 4.76 13.00 6.09
C CYS A 93 4.31 14.38 6.65
N PRO A 94 4.86 14.82 7.80
CA PRO A 94 5.08 16.25 8.06
C PRO A 94 6.13 16.82 7.10
#